data_AF-A0A8T6SPY8-F1
#
_entry.id   AF-A0A8T6SPY8-F1
#
_cell.length_a   1.000
_cell.length_b   1.000
_cell.length_c   1.000
_cell.angle_alpha   90.00
_cell.angle_beta   90.00
_cell.angle_gamma   90.00
#
_symmetry.space_group_name_H-M   'P 1'
#
loop_
_entity.id
_entity.type
_entity.pdbx_description
1 polymer ?
#
loop_
_entity_poly.entity_id
_entity_poly.type
_entity_poly.pdbx_seq_one_letter_code
_entity_poly.pdbx_strand_id
1 'polypeptide(L)' 'MEVRYVYNERGEKKAVIIPIEVWQGIKDKLEGKGKKKGVFSPSECRGIYKDLQIDPRKEARS' A
#
# COMPACT_ATOMS: atom_id res chain seq x y z
N MET A 1 -1.35 -12.84 -27.96
CA MET A 1 -1.45 -12.20 -26.63
C MET A 1 -1.45 -10.70 -26.85
N GLU A 2 -2.56 -10.01 -26.56
CA GLU A 2 -2.72 -8.58 -26.88
C GLU A 2 -2.90 -7.77 -25.58
N VAL A 3 -2.17 -6.66 -25.49
CA VAL A 3 -2.34 -5.66 -24.44
C VAL A 3 -3.33 -4.61 -24.94
N ARG A 4 -4.38 -4.36 -24.17
CA ARG A 4 -5.40 -3.36 -24.52
C ARG A 4 -5.36 -2.20 -23.56
N TYR A 5 -5.51 -0.99 -24.09
CA TYR A 5 -5.60 0.21 -23.28
C TYR A 5 -7.05 0.67 -23.19
N VAL A 6 -7.47 1.03 -21.97
CA VAL A 6 -8.75 1.66 -21.70
C VAL A 6 -8.52 3.16 -21.64
N TYR A 7 -9.24 3.91 -22.45
CA TYR A 7 -9.14 5.36 -22.54
C TYR A 7 -10.32 6.01 -21.82
N ASN A 8 -10.11 7.18 -21.22
CA ASN A 8 -11.18 8.00 -20.67
C ASN A 8 -11.89 8.80 -21.78
N GLU A 9 -12.93 9.55 -21.43
CA GLU A 9 -13.71 10.38 -22.36
C GLU A 9 -12.88 11.50 -23.02
N ARG A 10 -11.71 11.81 -22.48
CA ARG A 10 -10.75 12.78 -23.04
C ARG A 10 -9.71 12.13 -23.96
N GLY A 11 -9.78 10.82 -24.18
CA GLY A 11 -8.81 10.06 -24.97
C GLY A 11 -7.50 9.76 -24.24
N GLU A 12 -7.43 9.97 -22.93
CA GLU A 12 -6.24 9.69 -22.12
C GLU A 12 -6.27 8.25 -21.59
N LYS A 13 -5.10 7.61 -21.49
CA LYS A 13 -4.98 6.24 -20.97
C LYS A 13 -5.37 6.22 -19.49
N LYS A 14 -6.45 5.51 -19.17
CA LYS A 14 -6.97 5.35 -17.80
C LYS A 14 -6.57 4.02 -17.18
N ALA A 15 -6.58 2.95 -17.97
CA ALA A 15 -6.21 1.61 -17.51
C ALA A 15 -5.62 0.77 -18.64
N VAL A 16 -5.07 -0.38 -18.29
CA VAL A 16 -4.55 -1.36 -19.23
C VAL A 16 -5.06 -2.75 -18.86
N ILE A 17 -5.45 -3.52 -19.86
CA ILE A 17 -5.83 -4.93 -19.76
C ILE A 17 -4.68 -5.71 -20.35
N ILE A 18 -4.04 -6.53 -19.51
CA ILE A 18 -2.91 -7.38 -19.90
C ILE A 18 -3.23 -8.85 -19.59
N PRO A 19 -2.69 -9.80 -20.36
CA PRO A 19 -2.76 -11.22 -20.02
C PRO A 19 -2.13 -11.49 -18.64
N ILE A 20 -2.68 -12.47 -17.92
CA ILE A 20 -2.23 -12.80 -16.55
C ILE A 20 -0.76 -13.21 -16.50
N GLU A 21 -0.26 -13.89 -17.53
CA GLU A 21 1.14 -14.29 -17.68
C GLU A 21 2.08 -13.08 -17.72
N VAL A 22 1.64 -12.02 -18.42
CA VAL A 22 2.38 -10.75 -18.50
C VAL A 22 2.35 -10.03 -17.16
N TRP A 23 1.21 -10.02 -16.46
CA TRP A 23 1.11 -9.43 -15.13
C TRP A 23 2.03 -10.13 -14.11
N GLN A 24 2.02 -11.46 -14.07
CA GLN A 24 2.85 -12.24 -13.15
C GLN A 24 4.34 -11.91 -13.32
N GLY A 25 4.86 -11.89 -14.55
CA GLY A 25 6.28 -11.57 -14.80
C GLY A 25 6.69 -10.14 -14.44
N ILE A 26 5.74 -9.21 -14.35
CA ILE A 26 6.00 -7.81 -13.98
C ILE A 26 5.75 -7.57 -12.48
N LYS A 27 4.80 -8.30 -11.86
CA LYS A 27 4.39 -8.14 -10.46
C LYS A 27 5.58 -8.27 -9.51
N ASP A 28 6.40 -9.31 -9.67
CA ASP A 28 7.58 -9.53 -8.82
C ASP A 28 8.61 -8.38 -8.91
N LYS A 29 8.76 -7.79 -10.10
CA LYS A 29 9.66 -6.64 -10.32
C LYS A 29 9.11 -5.34 -9.72
N LEU A 30 7.79 -5.21 -9.63
CA LEU A 30 7.13 -4.07 -8.99
C LEU A 30 7.13 -4.19 -7.46
N GLU A 31 6.89 -5.39 -6.92
CA GLU A 31 6.91 -5.65 -5.47
C GLU A 31 8.33 -5.49 -4.88
N GLY A 32 9.39 -5.73 -5.66
CA GLY A 32 10.77 -5.42 -5.25
C GLY A 32 11.11 -3.92 -5.17
N LYS A 33 10.31 -3.04 -5.78
CA LYS A 33 10.48 -1.57 -5.73
C LYS A 33 9.48 -0.88 -4.79
N GLY A 34 8.45 -1.58 -4.35
CA GLY A 34 7.42 -1.08 -3.44
C GLY A 34 7.79 -1.35 -1.98
N LYS A 35 8.45 -0.37 -1.35
CA LYS A 35 8.78 -0.33 0.09
C LYS A 35 9.71 -1.47 0.53
N LYS A 36 10.93 -1.11 0.93
CA LYS A 36 11.48 -1.71 2.16
C LYS A 36 10.33 -1.65 3.17
N LYS A 37 9.73 -2.78 3.53
CA LYS A 37 9.03 -2.91 4.81
C LYS A 37 10.12 -2.61 5.83
N GLY A 38 10.35 -1.32 6.08
CA GLY A 38 11.10 -0.88 7.24
C GLY A 38 10.44 -1.61 8.39
N VAL A 39 11.24 -2.40 9.10
CA VAL A 39 10.83 -3.06 10.33
C VAL A 39 10.16 -1.97 11.15
N PHE A 40 8.83 -1.96 11.20
CA PHE A 40 8.10 -0.96 11.95
C PHE A 40 8.44 -1.26 13.41
N SER A 41 9.36 -0.49 13.98
CA SER A 41 9.80 -0.66 15.34
C SER A 41 8.84 0.17 16.20
N PRO A 42 8.01 -0.45 17.05
CA PRO A 42 7.10 0.30 17.94
C PRO A 42 7.84 1.31 18.82
N SER A 43 9.15 1.11 19.02
CA SER A 43 10.08 2.00 19.69
C SER A 43 10.12 3.41 19.07
N GLU A 44 9.93 3.55 17.76
CA GLU A 44 9.90 4.85 17.05
C GLU A 44 8.62 5.65 17.35
N CYS A 45 7.53 4.97 17.72
CA CYS A 45 6.28 5.62 18.12
C CYS A 45 6.24 5.95 19.63
N ARG A 46 7.24 5.55 20.42
CA ARG A 46 7.26 5.73 21.88
C ARG A 46 7.26 7.22 22.30
N GLY A 47 7.67 8.12 21.41
CA GLY A 47 7.59 9.57 21.62
C GLY A 47 6.19 10.15 21.47
N ILE A 48 5.31 9.52 20.69
CA ILE A 48 3.96 10.02 20.39
C ILE A 48 3.02 9.76 21.57
N TYR A 49 3.25 8.67 22.31
CA TYR A 49 2.44 8.30 23.48
C TYR A 49 2.88 8.98 24.79
N LYS A 50 3.94 9.81 24.80
CA LYS A 50 4.34 10.54 26.02
C LYS A 50 3.32 11.59 26.43
N ASP A 51 2.64 12.20 25.46
CA ASP A 51 1.62 13.23 25.69
C ASP A 51 0.20 12.64 25.77
N LEU A 52 0.03 11.36 25.45
CA LEU A 52 -1.22 10.64 25.65
C LEU A 52 -1.26 10.16 27.10
N GLN A 53 -1.75 11.00 28.02
CA GLN A 53 -2.27 10.55 29.32
C GLN A 53 -3.56 9.72 29.09
N ILE A 54 -3.44 8.58 28.42
CA ILE A 54 -4.50 7.59 28.38
C ILE A 54 -4.32 6.72 29.60
N ASP A 55 -5.23 6.87 30.55
CA ASP A 55 -5.35 5.94 31.66
C ASP A 55 -5.90 4.61 31.09
N PRO A 56 -5.09 3.54 31.01
CA PRO A 56 -5.49 2.31 30.32
C PRO A 56 -6.70 1.61 30.98
N ARG A 57 -7.10 2.05 32.19
CA ARG A 57 -8.28 1.53 32.89
C ARG A 57 -9.59 2.14 32.39
N LYS A 58 -9.56 3.30 31.72
CA LYS A 58 -10.77 3.95 31.18
C LYS A 58 -11.21 3.37 29.85
N GLU A 59 -10.28 2.93 29.02
CA GLU A 59 -10.58 2.47 27.66
C GLU A 59 -11.15 1.03 27.62
N ALA A 60 -10.78 0.18 28.58
CA ALA A 60 -11.26 -1.20 28.68
C ALA A 60 -12.71 -1.35 29.20
N ARG A 61 -13.44 -0.26 29.38
CA ARG A 61 -14.77 -0.26 30.03
C ARG A 61 -15.89 0.39 29.22
N SER A 62 -15.71 0.62 27.91
CA SER A 62 -16.78 1.12 27.04
C SER A 62 -17.19 0.15 25.94
#